data_AF-A0A2G4IY17-F1
#
_entry.id   AF-A0A2G4IY17-F1
#
_cell.length_a   1.000
_cell.length_b   1.000
_cell.length_c   1.000
_cell.angle_alpha   90.00
_cell.angle_beta   90.00
_cell.angle_gamma   90.00
#
_symmetry.space_group_name_H-M   'P 1'
#
loop_
_entity.id
_entity.type
_entity.pdbx_description
1 polymer ?
#
loop_
_entity_poly.entity_id
_entity_poly.type
_entity_poly.pdbx_seq_one_letter_code
_entity_poly.pdbx_strand_id
1 'polypeptide(L)'
;MVDDEIRSFVSKNTWRFAKTMPTLPHWYALRVSAIDEQSFVQFVKEIRSRGTRRRYGGREYLYLDVDGFEYWTMGAPIGETILINRAKILEK
;
A
#
# COMPACT_ATOMS: atom_id res chain seq x y z
N MET A 1 0.65 -8.94 10.73
CA MET A 1 0.25 -9.90 9.69
C MET A 1 1.49 -10.67 9.32
N VAL A 2 1.37 -11.97 9.18
CA VAL A 2 2.41 -12.76 8.53
C VAL A 2 2.29 -12.57 7.02
N ASP A 3 3.36 -12.87 6.27
CA ASP A 3 3.42 -12.57 4.84
C ASP A 3 2.33 -13.30 4.03
N ASP A 4 1.85 -14.45 4.49
CA ASP A 4 0.73 -15.16 3.85
C ASP A 4 -0.62 -14.42 3.97
N GLU A 5 -0.85 -13.71 5.07
CA GLU A 5 -2.04 -12.86 5.22
C GLU A 5 -1.95 -11.65 4.29
N ILE A 6 -0.73 -11.10 4.10
CA ILE A 6 -0.48 -10.03 3.14
C ILE A 6 -0.77 -10.51 1.72
N ARG A 7 -0.27 -11.69 1.33
CA ARG A 7 -0.56 -12.31 0.02
C ARG A 7 -2.05 -12.55 -0.19
N SER A 8 -2.74 -13.03 0.83
CA SER A 8 -4.20 -13.24 0.82
C SER A 8 -4.93 -11.91 0.59
N PHE A 9 -4.57 -10.85 1.31
CA PHE A 9 -5.15 -9.51 1.09
C PHE A 9 -4.86 -9.01 -0.33
N VAL A 10 -3.61 -9.07 -0.78
CA VAL A 10 -3.19 -8.55 -2.10
C VAL A 10 -3.91 -9.26 -3.24
N SER A 11 -4.05 -10.58 -3.18
CA SER A 11 -4.69 -11.38 -4.22
C SER A 11 -6.20 -11.21 -4.28
N LYS A 12 -6.86 -10.96 -3.14
CA LYS A 12 -8.32 -10.78 -3.06
C LYS A 12 -8.79 -9.36 -3.33
N ASN A 13 -7.91 -8.36 -3.25
CA ASN A 13 -8.26 -6.97 -3.48
C ASN A 13 -8.16 -6.58 -4.95
N THR A 14 -9.06 -5.69 -5.37
CA THR A 14 -8.97 -5.06 -6.70
C THR A 14 -7.99 -3.88 -6.66
N TRP A 15 -7.06 -3.87 -7.62
CA TRP A 15 -6.04 -2.84 -7.75
C TRP A 15 -6.28 -1.99 -8.98
N ARG A 16 -6.55 -0.70 -8.78
CA ARG A 16 -6.86 0.26 -9.83
C ARG A 16 -5.58 1.00 -10.24
N PHE A 17 -5.30 1.06 -11.54
CA PHE A 17 -4.14 1.80 -12.04
C PHE A 17 -4.34 3.32 -11.88
N ALA A 18 -3.33 4.01 -11.35
CA ALA A 18 -3.34 5.45 -11.14
C ALA A 18 -3.00 6.21 -12.43
N LYS A 19 -4.02 6.57 -13.21
CA LYS A 19 -3.85 7.22 -14.53
C LYS A 19 -3.28 8.64 -14.46
N THR A 20 -3.44 9.33 -13.34
CA THR A 20 -3.05 10.74 -13.18
C THR A 20 -1.55 10.95 -12.96
N MET A 21 -0.80 9.89 -12.70
CA MET A 21 0.65 9.92 -12.44
C MET A 21 1.39 8.93 -13.38
N PRO A 22 1.35 9.13 -14.70
CA PRO A 22 1.86 8.15 -15.67
C PRO A 22 3.38 7.93 -15.59
N THR A 23 4.14 8.90 -15.11
CA THR A 23 5.61 8.80 -14.93
C THR A 23 6.02 7.94 -13.73
N LEU A 24 5.07 7.62 -12.84
CA LEU A 24 5.28 6.80 -11.66
C LEU A 24 4.19 5.74 -11.60
N PRO A 25 4.27 4.70 -12.44
CA PRO A 25 3.20 3.73 -12.60
C PRO A 25 2.95 2.99 -11.29
N HIS A 26 1.78 3.24 -10.70
CA HIS A 26 1.34 2.60 -9.48
C HIS A 26 -0.14 2.26 -9.54
N TRP A 27 -0.56 1.42 -8.59
CA TRP A 27 -1.94 0.99 -8.41
C TRP A 27 -2.38 1.30 -6.98
N TYR A 28 -3.69 1.33 -6.76
CA TYR A 28 -4.26 1.48 -5.43
C TYR A 28 -5.44 0.54 -5.21
N ALA A 29 -5.60 0.11 -3.97
CA ALA A 29 -6.80 -0.53 -3.45
C ALA A 29 -7.56 0.49 -2.59
N LEU A 30 -8.86 0.64 -2.83
CA LEU A 30 -9.72 1.53 -2.04
C LEU A 30 -10.27 0.77 -0.84
N ARG A 31 -10.28 1.40 0.34
CA ARG A 31 -10.87 0.85 1.57
C ARG A 31 -12.33 0.45 1.40
N VAL A 32 -13.11 1.30 0.73
CA VAL A 32 -14.53 1.08 0.46
C VAL A 32 -14.80 -0.13 -0.46
N SER A 33 -13.78 -0.61 -1.17
CA SER A 33 -13.87 -1.79 -2.02
C SER A 33 -12.90 -2.89 -1.56
N ALA A 34 -12.38 -2.78 -0.33
CA ALA A 34 -11.51 -3.78 0.22
C ALA A 34 -12.30 -5.04 0.57
N ILE A 35 -11.61 -6.19 0.57
CA ILE A 35 -12.25 -7.47 0.87
C ILE A 35 -12.97 -7.46 2.24
N ASP A 36 -12.35 -6.82 3.23
CA ASP A 36 -12.95 -6.49 4.51
C ASP A 36 -12.17 -5.35 5.19
N GLU A 37 -12.86 -4.67 6.10
CA GLU A 37 -12.34 -3.50 6.83
C GLU A 37 -11.18 -3.85 7.77
N GLN A 38 -11.25 -5.01 8.43
CA GLN A 38 -10.26 -5.41 9.43
C GLN A 38 -8.91 -5.70 8.77
N SER A 39 -8.90 -6.46 7.67
CA SER A 39 -7.70 -6.76 6.89
C SER A 39 -7.10 -5.51 6.27
N PHE A 40 -7.94 -4.56 5.80
CA PHE A 40 -7.44 -3.27 5.31
C PHE A 40 -6.69 -2.51 6.42
N VAL A 41 -7.35 -2.33 7.57
CA VAL A 41 -6.75 -1.63 8.72
C VAL A 41 -5.48 -2.33 9.20
N GLN A 42 -5.49 -3.66 9.23
CA GLN A 42 -4.32 -4.41 9.64
C GLN A 42 -3.17 -4.21 8.65
N PHE A 43 -3.42 -4.25 7.33
CA PHE A 43 -2.40 -3.97 6.33
C PHE A 43 -1.81 -2.56 6.49
N VAL A 44 -2.64 -1.55 6.72
CA VAL A 44 -2.16 -0.17 7.01
C VAL A 44 -1.25 -0.15 8.24
N LYS A 45 -1.57 -0.91 9.29
CA LYS A 45 -0.71 -1.02 10.48
C LYS A 45 0.62 -1.71 10.16
N GLU A 46 0.61 -2.76 9.34
CA GLU A 46 1.85 -3.43 8.90
C GLU A 46 2.77 -2.50 8.13
N ILE A 47 2.22 -1.71 7.20
CA ILE A 47 2.99 -0.70 6.47
C ILE A 47 3.67 0.25 7.46
N ARG A 48 2.98 0.66 8.53
CA ARG A 48 3.53 1.60 9.51
C ARG A 48 4.52 0.97 10.48
N SER A 49 4.36 -0.31 10.83
CA SER A 49 5.21 -0.99 11.80
C SER A 49 6.49 -1.53 11.17
N ARG A 50 6.41 -2.07 9.96
CA ARG A 50 7.50 -2.75 9.24
C ARG A 50 8.10 -1.90 8.11
N GLY A 51 7.41 -0.83 7.70
CA GLY A 51 7.82 -0.04 6.56
C GLY A 51 9.13 0.71 6.79
N THR A 52 9.91 0.86 5.72
CA THR A 52 11.11 1.70 5.69
C THR A 52 10.75 3.11 5.25
N ARG A 53 11.34 4.11 5.90
CA ARG A 53 11.14 5.53 5.51
C ARG A 53 11.81 5.80 4.16
N ARG A 54 11.06 6.33 3.22
CA ARG A 54 11.57 6.83 1.93
C ARG A 54 11.02 8.22 1.67
N ARG A 55 11.81 9.05 0.99
CA ARG A 55 11.43 10.43 0.65
C ARG A 55 10.90 10.50 -0.78
N TYR A 56 9.75 11.14 -0.95
CA TYR A 56 9.12 11.40 -2.24
C TYR A 56 8.50 12.80 -2.24
N GLY A 57 8.81 13.62 -3.25
CA GLY A 57 8.25 14.98 -3.37
C GLY A 57 8.51 15.87 -2.14
N GLY A 58 9.65 15.70 -1.46
CA GLY A 58 9.99 16.42 -0.24
C GLY A 58 9.28 15.94 1.03
N ARG A 59 8.45 14.90 0.95
CA ARG A 59 7.75 14.28 2.10
C ARG A 59 8.29 12.88 2.37
N GLU A 60 8.19 12.42 3.61
CA GLU A 60 8.57 11.06 3.99
C GLU A 60 7.34 10.18 4.13
N TYR A 61 7.44 8.97 3.57
CA TYR A 61 6.42 7.94 3.67
C TYR A 61 7.05 6.63 4.11
N LEU A 62 6.23 5.74 4.68
CA LEU A 62 6.63 4.38 5.03
C LEU A 62 6.22 3.44 3.91
N TYR A 63 7.19 2.66 3.44
CA TYR A 63 7.02 1.67 2.39
C TYR A 63 7.32 0.28 2.92
N LEU A 64 6.38 -0.64 2.74
CA LEU A 64 6.56 -2.06 3.03
C LEU A 64 6.84 -2.78 1.72
N ASP A 65 7.96 -3.49 1.65
CA ASP A 65 8.34 -4.28 0.47
C ASP A 65 7.98 -5.74 0.70
N VAL A 66 7.12 -6.31 -0.16
CA VAL A 66 6.70 -7.72 -0.11
C VAL A 66 6.53 -8.24 -1.52
N ASP A 67 7.11 -9.41 -1.81
CA ASP A 67 6.97 -10.15 -3.08
C ASP A 67 7.16 -9.29 -4.35
N GLY A 68 8.19 -8.42 -4.36
CA GLY A 68 8.52 -7.58 -5.52
C GLY A 68 7.64 -6.33 -5.70
N PHE A 69 6.78 -6.02 -4.72
CA PHE A 69 5.99 -4.80 -4.68
C PHE A 69 6.31 -3.98 -3.44
N GLU A 70 6.29 -2.66 -3.58
CA GLU A 70 6.28 -1.73 -2.46
C GLU A 70 4.85 -1.23 -2.20
N TYR A 71 4.48 -1.12 -0.93
CA TYR A 71 3.15 -0.70 -0.48
C TYR A 71 3.24 0.51 0.44
N TRP A 72 2.39 1.51 0.24
CA TRP A 72 2.37 2.71 1.08
C TRP A 72 0.98 3.31 1.24
N THR A 73 0.85 4.23 2.19
CA THR A 73 -0.34 5.07 2.39
C THR A 73 0.08 6.55 2.37
N MET A 74 -0.89 7.46 2.26
CA MET A 74 -0.62 8.90 2.21
C MET A 74 -0.34 9.55 3.57
N GLY A 75 -0.31 8.77 4.67
CA GLY A 75 0.06 9.25 6.01
C GLY A 75 -1.08 9.79 6.88
N ALA A 76 -2.34 9.75 6.41
CA ALA A 76 -3.51 10.10 7.22
C ALA A 76 -3.64 9.19 8.47
N PRO A 77 -4.36 9.60 9.52
CA PRO A 77 -4.72 8.68 10.62
C PRO A 77 -5.35 7.37 10.10
N ILE A 78 -5.27 6.28 10.87
CA ILE A 78 -5.78 4.97 10.43
C ILE A 78 -7.27 5.06 10.05
N GLY A 79 -8.07 5.74 10.88
CA GLY A 79 -9.50 5.93 10.65
C GLY A 79 -9.83 6.73 9.38
N GLU A 80 -8.91 7.58 8.91
CA GLU A 80 -9.07 8.44 7.74
C GLU A 80 -8.34 7.92 6.49
N THR A 81 -7.58 6.82 6.63
CA THR A 81 -6.89 6.21 5.49
C THR A 81 -7.93 5.54 4.59
N ILE A 82 -8.01 5.99 3.32
CA ILE A 82 -9.02 5.51 2.36
C ILE A 82 -8.45 4.60 1.27
N LEU A 83 -7.13 4.50 1.15
CA LEU A 83 -6.48 3.68 0.13
C LEU A 83 -5.11 3.19 0.56
N ILE A 84 -4.68 2.09 -0.05
CA ILE A 84 -3.31 1.58 -0.02
C ILE A 84 -2.80 1.60 -1.46
N ASN A 85 -1.64 2.20 -1.67
CA ASN A 85 -0.96 2.20 -2.95
C ASN A 85 0.01 1.01 -3.05
N ARG A 86 0.30 0.59 -4.28
CA ARG A 86 1.40 -0.33 -4.60
C ARG A 86 2.10 0.02 -5.91
N ALA A 87 3.38 -0.30 -6.01
CA ALA A 87 4.15 -0.26 -7.25
C ALA A 87 5.11 -1.45 -7.31
N LYS A 88 5.53 -1.84 -8.52
CA LYS A 88 6.59 -2.84 -8.67
C LYS A 88 7.90 -2.22 -8.21
N ILE A 89 8.68 -2.98 -7.43
CA ILE A 89 10.05 -2.60 -7.11
C ILE A 89 10.86 -2.78 -8.40
N LEU A 90 11.38 -1.66 -8.93
CA LEU A 90 12.31 -1.72 -10.03
C LEU A 90 13.69 -2.01 -9.45
N GLU A 91 14.27 -3.15 -9.82
CA GLU A 91 15.69 -3.39 -9.59
C GLU A 91 16.48 -2.31 -10.33
N LYS A 92 17.42 -1.68 -9.63
CA LYS A 92 18.29 -0.63 -10.17
C LYS A 92 19.50 -1.24 -10.85
#